data_AF-A0A939NV99-F1
#
_entry.id   AF-A0A939NV99-F1
#
_cell.length_a   1.000
_cell.length_b   1.000
_cell.length_c   1.000
_cell.angle_alpha   90.00
_cell.angle_beta   90.00
_cell.angle_gamma   90.00
#
_symmetry.space_group_name_H-M   'P 1'
#
loop_
_entity.id
_entity.type
_entity.pdbx_description
1 polymer ?
#
loop_
_entity_poly.entity_id
_entity_poly.type
_entity_poly.pdbx_seq_one_letter_code
_entity_poly.pdbx_strand_id
1 'polypeptide(L)' 'MVSEQRIHALGRTDDGRLLHITFTLRTNETRIRVISARDMSRKERSYNEQEARSRAALQHGSRRADLLGTP' A
#
# COMPACT_ATOMS: atom_id res chain seq x y z
N MET A 1 30.74 -0.02 1.15
CA MET A 1 29.51 0.72 0.79
C MET A 1 28.33 -0.20 0.99
N VAL A 2 27.53 0.00 2.05
CA VAL A 2 26.31 -0.78 2.26
C VAL A 2 25.19 -0.08 1.50
N SER A 3 24.65 -0.72 0.48
CA SER A 3 23.44 -0.23 -0.21
C SER A 3 22.24 -0.56 0.66
N GLU A 4 21.67 0.43 1.34
CA GLU A 4 20.43 0.24 2.07
C GLU A 4 19.26 0.18 1.09
N GLN A 5 18.57 -0.96 1.08
CA GLN A 5 17.41 -1.18 0.22
C GLN A 5 16.33 -0.12 0.47
N ARG A 6 16.02 0.65 -0.58
CA ARG A 6 14.94 1.63 -0.57
C ARG A 6 13.64 0.95 -0.96
N ILE A 7 12.62 1.14 -0.14
CA ILE A 7 11.28 0.62 -0.37
C ILE A 7 10.36 1.79 -0.71
N HIS A 8 9.53 1.57 -1.74
CA HIS A 8 8.53 2.52 -2.21
C HIS A 8 7.14 2.00 -1.89
N ALA A 9 6.36 2.79 -1.17
CA ALA A 9 4.98 2.49 -0.83
C ALA A 9 4.05 3.58 -1.38
N LEU A 10 2.95 3.14 -1.96
CA LEU A 10 1.86 3.99 -2.40
C LEU A 10 0.68 3.75 -1.46
N GLY A 11 0.10 4.83 -0.93
CA GLY A 11 -1.01 4.73 0.01
C GLY A 11 -1.97 5.91 -0.07
N ARG A 12 -3.05 5.82 0.68
CA ARG A 12 -4.02 6.89 0.86
C ARG A 12 -4.16 7.16 2.36
N THR A 13 -4.20 8.42 2.73
CA THR A 13 -4.52 8.87 4.09
C THR A 13 -6.03 8.77 4.34
N ASP A 14 -6.44 8.97 5.59
CA ASP A 14 -7.85 8.95 5.99
C ASP A 14 -8.66 10.09 5.36
N ASP A 15 -8.03 11.25 5.13
CA ASP A 15 -8.61 12.39 4.40
C ASP A 15 -8.56 12.21 2.87
N GLY A 16 -8.16 11.04 2.37
CA GLY A 16 -8.22 10.68 0.96
C GLY A 16 -7.03 11.13 0.11
N ARG A 17 -5.99 11.74 0.70
CA ARG A 17 -4.80 12.17 -0.02
C ARG A 17 -3.93 10.98 -0.40
N LEU A 18 -3.48 10.96 -1.67
CA LEU A 18 -2.61 9.92 -2.19
C LEU A 18 -1.14 10.27 -1.92
N LEU A 19 -0.44 9.40 -1.20
CA LEU A 19 0.94 9.59 -0.79
C LEU A 19 1.88 8.55 -1.39
N HIS A 20 3.02 9.02 -1.90
CA HIS A 20 4.18 8.18 -2.18
C HIS A 20 5.19 8.36 -1.05
N ILE A 21 5.49 7.25 -0.38
CA ILE A 21 6.47 7.18 0.71
C ILE A 21 7.68 6.36 0.24
N THR A 22 8.87 6.91 0.40
CA THR A 22 10.13 6.16 0.25
C THR A 22 10.77 6.02 1.62
N PHE A 23 11.15 4.81 1.99
CA PHE A 23 11.75 4.53 3.29
C PHE A 23 12.77 3.40 3.21
N THR A 24 13.47 3.20 4.33
CA THR A 24 14.36 2.04 4.53
C THR A 24 13.97 1.31 5.80
N LEU A 25 14.26 0.02 5.83
CA LEU A 25 14.13 -0.80 7.03
C LEU A 25 15.41 -0.72 7.87
N ARG A 26 15.24 -0.77 9.19
CA ARG A 26 16.29 -0.65 10.20
C ARG A 26 16.02 -1.63 11.34
N THR A 27 17.07 -1.91 12.11
CA THR A 27 16.98 -2.75 13.34
C THR A 27 16.27 -4.07 13.04
N ASN A 28 16.88 -4.91 12.19
CA ASN A 28 16.30 -6.19 11.76
C ASN A 28 14.85 -6.05 11.26
N GLU A 29 14.59 -5.04 10.43
CA GLU A 29 13.29 -4.78 9.79
C GLU A 29 12.14 -4.40 10.72
N THR A 30 12.41 -4.18 12.01
CA THR A 30 11.38 -3.78 13.00
C THR A 30 11.11 -2.28 13.02
N ARG A 31 11.97 -1.46 12.41
CA ARG A 31 11.85 0.00 12.40
C ARG A 31 11.95 0.55 11.00
N ILE A 32 11.15 1.58 10.72
CA ILE A 32 11.14 2.30 9.45
C ILE A 32 11.86 3.64 9.63
N ARG A 33 12.80 3.94 8.75
CA ARG A 33 13.31 5.31 8.54
C ARG A 33 12.70 5.87 7.26
N VAL A 34 11.80 6.83 7.42
CA VAL A 34 11.24 7.58 6.29
C VAL A 34 12.34 8.43 5.66
N ILE A 35 12.46 8.35 4.34
CA ILE A 35 13.37 9.18 3.55
C ILE A 35 12.58 10.31 2.89
N SER A 36 11.40 10.02 2.35
CA SER A 36 10.50 11.03 1.81
C SER A 36 9.05 10.58 1.96
N ALA A 37 8.18 11.56 2.19
CA ALA A 37 6.72 11.42 2.12
C ALA A 37 6.19 12.62 1.35
N ARG A 38 5.58 12.37 0.19
CA ARG A 38 5.09 13.42 -0.69
C ARG A 38 3.76 13.02 -1.31
N ASP A 39 3.02 14.01 -1.78
CA ASP A 39 1.84 13.75 -2.61
C ASP A 39 2.24 13.01 -3.89
N MET A 40 1.42 12.05 -4.31
CA MET A 40 1.61 11.34 -5.57
C MET A 40 1.47 12.30 -6.75
N SER A 41 2.39 12.19 -7.71
CA SER A 41 2.28 12.87 -9.00
C SER A 41 1.09 12.34 -9.81
N ARG A 42 0.62 13.11 -10.80
CA ARG A 42 -0.54 12.73 -11.65
C ARG A 42 -0.38 11.32 -12.27
N LYS A 43 0.83 10.97 -12.70
CA LYS A 43 1.16 9.65 -13.30
C LYS A 43 1.16 8.51 -12.27
N GLU A 44 1.60 8.78 -11.04
CA GLU A 44 1.58 7.78 -9.96
C GLU A 44 0.14 7.54 -9.48
N ARG A 45 -0.71 8.59 -9.43
CA ARG A 45 -2.12 8.46 -9.07
C ARG A 45 -2.88 7.52 -10.02
N SER A 46 -2.67 7.64 -11.33
CA SER A 46 -3.32 6.75 -12.31
C SER A 46 -2.92 5.28 -12.19
N TYR A 47 -1.72 5.00 -11.65
CA TYR A 47 -1.29 3.62 -11.36
C TYR A 47 -1.94 3.09 -10.07
N ASN A 48 -2.01 3.92 -9.03
CA ASN A 48 -2.70 3.58 -7.78
C ASN A 48 -4.18 3.27 -8.01
N GLU A 49 -4.87 4.05 -8.85
CA GLU A 49 -6.29 3.80 -9.17
C GLU A 49 -6.51 2.46 -9.89
N GLN A 50 -5.59 2.04 -10.76
CA GLN A 50 -5.65 0.72 -11.40
C GLN A 50 -5.45 -0.41 -10.40
N GLU A 51 -4.43 -0.31 -9.54
CA GLU A 51 -4.15 -1.29 -8.48
C GLU A 51 -5.25 -1.34 -7.41
N ALA A 52 -5.87 -0.21 -7.08
CA ALA A 52 -7.00 -0.14 -6.16
C ALA A 52 -8.25 -0.83 -6.73
N ARG A 53 -8.51 -0.68 -8.04
CA ARG A 53 -9.61 -1.38 -8.73
C ARG A 53 -9.43 -2.89 -8.73
N SER A 54 -8.20 -3.38 -8.97
CA SER A 54 -7.90 -4.82 -8.92
C SER A 54 -7.94 -5.39 -7.50
N ARG A 55 -7.51 -4.63 -6.47
CA ARG A 55 -7.60 -5.05 -5.06
C ARG A 55 -9.05 -5.08 -4.53
N ALA A 56 -9.89 -4.14 -4.97
CA ALA A 56 -11.33 -4.15 -4.64
C ALA A 56 -12.05 -5.36 -5.27
N ALA A 57 -11.64 -5.79 -6.47
CA ALA A 57 -12.17 -6.99 -7.12
C ALA A 57 -11.81 -8.28 -6.35
N LEU A 58 -10.63 -8.34 -5.72
CA LEU A 58 -10.23 -9.46 -4.86
C LEU A 58 -10.99 -9.47 -3.53
N GLN A 59 -11.34 -8.31 -2.98
CA GLN A 59 -12.00 -8.20 -1.67
C GLN A 59 -13.50 -8.58 -1.69
N HIS A 60 -14.17 -8.47 -2.85
CA HIS A 60 -15.58 -8.87 -2.99
C HIS A 60 -15.79 -10.38 -3.24
N GLY A 61 -14.75 -11.14 -3.60
CA GLY A 61 -14.84 -12.59 -3.80
C GLY A 61 -14.80 -13.43 -2.53
N SER A 62 -14.39 -12.87 -1.39
CA SER A 62 -14.12 -13.64 -0.15
C SER A 62 -15.24 -13.58 0.91
N ARG A 63 -16.39 -12.95 0.62
CA ARG A 63 -17.52 -12.86 1.57
C ARG A 63 -18.53 -14.01 1.47
N ARG A 64 -18.25 -15.05 0.67
CA ARG A 64 -19.18 -16.18 0.42
C ARG A 64 -18.77 -17.53 1.02
N ALA A 65 -17.65 -17.62 1.75
CA ALA A 65 -17.26 -18.87 2.41
C ALA A 65 -17.83 -19.02 3.84
N ASP A 66 -18.34 -17.94 4.45
CA ASP A 66 -18.70 -17.96 5.87
C ASP A 66 -20.22 -18.00 6.12
N LEU A 67 -21.04 -18.21 5.09
CA LEU A 67 -22.50 -18.09 5.14
C LEU A 67 -23.28 -19.29 4.58
N LEU A 68 -22.74 -20.49 4.70
CA LEU A 68 -23.56 -21.71 4.75
C LEU A 68 -23.48 -22.29 6.16
N GLY A 69 -24.38 -21.82 7.02
CA GLY A 69 -24.86 -22.68 8.11
C GLY A 69 -25.43 -23.95 7.48
N THR A 70 -25.20 -25.12 8.04
CA THR A 70 -25.99 -25.75 9.13
C THR A 70 -25.93 -27.27 8.87
N PRO A 71 -26.33 -28.17 9.79
CA PRO A 71 -26.95 -27.97 11.11
C PRO A 71 -26.02 -28.23 12.31
#